data_AF-A0A1M5NN45-F1
#
_entry.id   AF-A0A1M5NN45-F1
#
_cell.length_a   1.000
_cell.length_b   1.000
_cell.length_c   1.000
_cell.angle_alpha   90.00
_cell.angle_beta   90.00
_cell.angle_gamma   90.00
#
_symmetry.space_group_name_H-M   'P 1'
#
loop_
_entity.id
_entity.type
_entity.pdbx_description
1 polymer ?
#
loop_
_entity_poly.entity_id
_entity_poly.type
_entity_poly.pdbx_seq_one_letter_code
_entity_poly.pdbx_strand_id
1 'polypeptide(L)'
;MTTVKPSQPELAGLWALARDALAENRTALRLEIPDQATADAVGALLGRPLRHPGRISISLRVLRDRLATHGLDLDQVLAEVHGTPVAAASVGRPGDERWHRTEALLRAALANHGLADEHWVAPWIDGVYRYGKLLPPDLAVLAAPAAAVLALLHLDPSTPPPRPISRSELAALPEVAALDEPARQALHREVLRAAALAHGLPHPQSTTDRLHLWTHCGVTDQPSPVTPSASASRH
;
A
#
# COMPACT_ATOMS: atom_id res chain seq x y z
N MET A 1 25.66 -19.84 -6.29
CA MET A 1 24.37 -19.22 -6.65
C MET A 1 23.76 -20.09 -7.73
N THR A 2 22.63 -20.72 -7.46
CA THR A 2 21.94 -21.56 -8.46
C THR A 2 21.32 -20.64 -9.51
N THR A 3 21.78 -20.71 -10.75
CA THR A 3 21.24 -19.91 -11.85
C THR A 3 19.84 -20.43 -12.19
N VAL A 4 18.80 -19.65 -11.87
CA VAL A 4 17.43 -19.98 -12.24
C VAL A 4 17.26 -19.72 -13.73
N LYS A 5 16.91 -20.74 -14.51
CA LYS A 5 16.62 -20.60 -15.94
C LYS A 5 15.12 -20.41 -16.14
N PRO A 6 14.64 -19.20 -16.50
CA PRO A 6 13.21 -18.92 -16.61
C PRO A 6 12.51 -19.79 -17.67
N SER A 7 13.22 -20.19 -18.72
CA SER A 7 12.70 -21.01 -19.82
C SER A 7 12.66 -22.53 -19.53
N GLN A 8 12.86 -22.97 -18.29
CA GLN A 8 12.75 -24.39 -17.94
C GLN A 8 11.27 -24.85 -17.89
N PRO A 9 10.95 -26.06 -18.37
CA PRO A 9 9.57 -26.52 -18.53
C PRO A 9 8.81 -26.61 -17.20
N GLU A 10 9.51 -26.87 -16.10
CA GLU A 10 8.96 -26.96 -14.75
C GLU A 10 8.36 -25.62 -14.26
N LEU A 11 8.76 -24.49 -14.86
CA LEU A 11 8.20 -23.17 -14.55
C LEU A 11 7.11 -22.72 -15.52
N ALA A 12 6.81 -23.49 -16.58
CA ALA A 12 5.84 -23.08 -17.60
C ALA A 12 4.44 -22.80 -17.01
N GLY A 13 3.99 -23.64 -16.07
CA GLY A 13 2.71 -23.44 -15.37
C GLY A 13 2.69 -22.19 -14.48
N LEU A 14 3.81 -21.86 -13.84
CA LEU A 14 3.96 -20.62 -13.08
C LEU A 14 3.83 -19.40 -13.99
N TRP A 15 4.51 -19.41 -15.13
CA TRP A 15 4.53 -18.28 -16.07
C TRP A 15 3.19 -18.06 -16.75
N ALA A 16 2.51 -19.13 -17.15
CA ALA A 16 1.13 -19.03 -17.66
C ALA A 16 0.20 -18.38 -16.64
N LEU A 17 0.23 -18.85 -15.38
CA LEU A 17 -0.60 -18.28 -14.31
C LEU A 17 -0.20 -16.85 -13.93
N ALA A 18 1.08 -16.49 -14.00
CA ALA A 18 1.54 -15.13 -13.75
C ALA A 18 1.06 -14.17 -14.85
N ARG A 19 1.10 -14.60 -16.11
CA ARG A 19 0.56 -13.86 -17.24
C ARG A 19 -0.94 -13.63 -17.10
N ASP A 20 -1.70 -14.69 -16.79
CA ASP A 20 -3.15 -14.59 -16.63
C ASP A 20 -3.51 -13.69 -15.42
N ALA A 21 -2.75 -13.80 -14.32
CA ALA A 21 -2.92 -12.93 -13.17
C ALA A 21 -2.64 -11.45 -13.52
N LEU A 22 -1.63 -11.16 -14.34
CA LEU A 22 -1.36 -9.80 -14.81
C LEU A 22 -2.45 -9.30 -15.77
N ALA A 23 -2.92 -10.12 -16.69
CA ALA A 23 -4.00 -9.77 -17.62
C ALA A 23 -5.32 -9.46 -16.90
N GLU A 24 -5.63 -10.22 -15.85
CA GLU A 24 -6.83 -10.05 -15.02
C GLU A 24 -6.63 -9.11 -13.82
N ASN A 25 -5.46 -8.48 -13.70
CA ASN A 25 -5.10 -7.56 -12.62
C ASN A 25 -5.23 -8.15 -11.20
N ARG A 26 -4.94 -9.45 -11.05
CA ARG A 26 -4.90 -10.17 -9.78
C ARG A 26 -3.58 -9.92 -9.05
N THR A 27 -3.63 -9.89 -7.71
CA THR A 27 -2.44 -9.66 -6.88
C THR A 27 -1.67 -10.94 -6.53
N ALA A 28 -2.27 -12.11 -6.78
CA ALA A 28 -1.69 -13.41 -6.50
C ALA A 28 -2.16 -14.47 -7.51
N LEU A 29 -1.32 -15.48 -7.70
CA LEU A 29 -1.62 -16.67 -8.48
C LEU A 29 -1.64 -17.90 -7.57
N ARG A 30 -2.42 -18.89 -7.96
CA ARG A 30 -2.52 -20.16 -7.23
C ARG A 30 -1.95 -21.26 -8.09
N LEU A 31 -0.75 -21.71 -7.75
CA LEU A 31 0.01 -22.71 -8.49
C LEU A 31 -0.19 -24.09 -7.87
N GLU A 32 -0.40 -25.09 -8.73
CA GLU A 32 -0.37 -26.50 -8.37
C GLU A 32 1.04 -27.04 -8.59
N ILE A 33 1.50 -27.88 -7.65
CA ILE A 33 2.81 -28.52 -7.66
C ILE A 33 2.60 -30.02 -7.92
N PRO A 34 2.59 -30.45 -9.20
CA PRO A 34 2.23 -31.81 -9.58
C PRO A 34 3.34 -32.83 -9.26
N ASP A 35 4.61 -32.41 -9.30
CA ASP A 35 5.78 -33.28 -9.14
C ASP A 35 6.92 -32.60 -8.35
N GLN A 36 7.92 -33.40 -7.97
CA GLN A 36 9.09 -32.93 -7.23
C GLN A 36 9.94 -31.95 -8.05
N ALA A 37 10.03 -32.13 -9.36
CA ALA A 37 10.82 -31.24 -10.23
C ALA A 37 10.26 -29.81 -10.24
N THR A 38 8.93 -29.66 -10.31
CA THR A 38 8.23 -28.40 -10.17
C THR A 38 8.42 -27.80 -8.78
N ALA A 39 8.36 -28.63 -7.72
CA ALA A 39 8.61 -28.17 -6.35
C ALA A 39 10.02 -27.60 -6.18
N ASP A 40 11.03 -28.27 -6.76
CA ASP A 40 12.43 -27.86 -6.68
C ASP A 40 12.69 -26.59 -7.51
N ALA A 41 12.16 -26.53 -8.74
CA ALA A 41 12.30 -25.38 -9.62
C ALA A 41 11.66 -24.11 -9.03
N VAL A 42 10.41 -24.21 -8.58
CA VAL A 42 9.69 -23.08 -7.97
C VAL A 42 10.28 -22.77 -6.60
N GLY A 43 10.71 -23.78 -5.84
CA GLY A 43 11.35 -23.60 -4.54
C GLY A 43 12.68 -22.87 -4.63
N ALA A 44 13.50 -23.19 -5.64
CA ALA A 44 14.75 -22.49 -5.94
C ALA A 44 14.49 -21.02 -6.28
N LEU A 45 13.50 -20.73 -7.13
CA LEU A 45 13.10 -19.36 -7.46
C LEU A 45 12.59 -18.57 -6.25
N LEU A 46 11.79 -19.20 -5.38
CA LEU A 46 11.23 -18.55 -4.20
C LEU A 46 12.21 -18.49 -3.01
N GLY A 47 13.37 -19.14 -3.11
CA GLY A 47 14.35 -19.27 -2.03
C GLY A 47 13.83 -20.07 -0.83
N ARG A 48 12.90 -21.01 -1.03
CA ARG A 48 12.37 -21.89 0.03
C ARG A 48 11.97 -23.26 -0.51
N PRO A 49 12.19 -24.35 0.22
CA PRO A 49 11.74 -25.67 -0.20
C PRO A 49 10.20 -25.73 -0.27
N LEU A 50 9.69 -26.40 -1.30
CA LEU A 50 8.26 -26.68 -1.47
C LEU A 50 8.01 -28.18 -1.36
N ARG A 51 6.81 -28.55 -0.91
CA ARG A 51 6.38 -29.95 -0.83
C ARG A 51 5.55 -30.29 -2.05
N HIS A 52 5.76 -31.50 -2.59
CA HIS A 52 4.87 -32.12 -3.57
C HIS A 52 4.20 -33.36 -2.96
N PRO A 53 2.99 -33.73 -3.43
CA PRO A 53 2.06 -32.86 -4.17
C PRO A 53 1.54 -31.72 -3.28
N GLY A 54 1.17 -30.58 -3.87
CA GLY A 54 0.67 -29.45 -3.10
C GLY A 54 0.12 -28.30 -3.93
N ARG A 55 -0.53 -27.35 -3.26
CA ARG A 55 -1.03 -26.12 -3.87
C ARG A 55 -0.56 -24.93 -3.07
N ILE A 56 0.00 -23.94 -3.75
CA ILE A 56 0.53 -22.73 -3.11
C ILE A 56 -0.08 -21.47 -3.71
N SER A 57 -0.27 -20.46 -2.87
CA SER A 57 -0.57 -19.11 -3.30
C SER A 57 0.72 -18.30 -3.32
N ILE A 58 1.01 -17.66 -4.45
CA ILE A 58 2.19 -16.81 -4.63
C ILE A 58 1.69 -15.42 -4.98
N SER A 59 2.06 -14.41 -4.18
CA SER A 59 1.77 -13.02 -4.57
C SER A 59 2.69 -12.59 -5.70
N LEU A 60 2.16 -11.81 -6.66
CA LEU A 60 2.96 -11.27 -7.76
C LEU A 60 4.09 -10.37 -7.25
N ARG A 61 3.89 -9.72 -6.09
CA ARG A 61 4.94 -8.99 -5.38
C ARG A 61 6.10 -9.90 -5.00
N VAL A 62 5.84 -10.98 -4.27
CA VAL A 62 6.92 -11.89 -3.83
C VAL A 62 7.63 -12.50 -5.03
N LEU A 63 6.89 -12.81 -6.11
CA LEU A 63 7.49 -13.30 -7.34
C LEU A 63 8.43 -12.27 -7.99
N ARG A 64 8.01 -11.00 -8.09
CA ARG A 64 8.86 -9.89 -8.60
C ARG A 64 10.08 -9.63 -7.73
N ASP A 65 9.89 -9.57 -6.40
CA ASP A 65 10.98 -9.35 -5.45
C ASP A 65 12.03 -10.46 -5.58
N ARG A 66 11.60 -11.72 -5.75
CA ARG A 66 12.49 -12.86 -5.96
C ARG A 66 13.20 -12.80 -7.31
N LEU A 67 12.49 -12.51 -8.39
CA LEU A 67 13.11 -12.33 -9.71
C LEU A 67 14.17 -11.22 -9.70
N ALA A 68 13.91 -10.11 -9.01
CA ALA A 68 14.87 -9.02 -8.87
C ALA A 68 16.17 -9.46 -8.17
N THR A 69 16.09 -10.38 -7.18
CA THR A 69 17.32 -10.96 -6.57
C THR A 69 18.16 -11.80 -7.53
N HIS A 70 17.57 -12.24 -8.64
CA HIS A 70 18.25 -12.93 -9.73
C HIS A 70 18.58 -12.00 -10.92
N GLY A 71 18.37 -10.69 -10.79
CA GLY A 71 18.57 -9.72 -11.87
C GLY A 71 17.55 -9.82 -13.00
N LEU A 72 16.40 -10.44 -12.75
CA LEU A 72 15.33 -10.64 -13.73
C LEU A 72 14.13 -9.74 -13.41
N ASP A 73 13.46 -9.29 -14.47
CA ASP A 73 12.16 -8.63 -14.37
C ASP A 73 11.04 -9.56 -14.85
N LEU A 74 9.88 -9.50 -14.20
CA LEU A 74 8.76 -10.40 -14.52
C LEU A 74 8.21 -10.16 -15.93
N ASP A 75 8.13 -8.90 -16.37
CA ASP A 75 7.61 -8.58 -17.70
C ASP A 75 8.59 -9.07 -18.78
N GLN A 76 9.91 -8.95 -18.53
CA GLN A 76 10.96 -9.51 -19.40
C GLN A 76 10.91 -11.03 -19.47
N VAL A 77 10.78 -11.72 -18.33
CA VAL A 77 10.69 -13.18 -18.27
C VAL A 77 9.47 -13.70 -19.04
N LEU A 78 8.32 -13.05 -18.88
CA LEU A 78 7.11 -13.45 -19.59
C LEU A 78 7.22 -13.21 -21.11
N ALA A 79 7.90 -12.14 -21.54
CA ALA A 79 8.17 -11.89 -22.94
C ALA A 79 9.12 -12.96 -23.53
N GLU A 80 10.15 -13.36 -22.80
CA GLU A 80 11.09 -14.42 -23.20
C GLU A 80 10.40 -15.79 -23.32
N VAL A 81 9.59 -16.15 -22.32
CA VAL A 81 8.96 -17.48 -22.23
C VAL A 81 7.80 -17.66 -23.21
N HIS A 82 6.99 -16.63 -23.44
CA HIS A 82 5.78 -16.74 -24.26
C HIS A 82 5.95 -16.23 -25.70
N GLY A 83 7.16 -15.81 -26.10
CA GLY A 83 7.50 -15.44 -27.48
C GLY A 83 6.73 -14.24 -28.04
N THR A 84 5.92 -13.59 -27.20
CA THR A 84 5.17 -12.39 -27.51
C THR A 84 5.51 -11.41 -26.39
N PRO A 85 5.97 -10.19 -26.66
CA PRO A 85 5.92 -9.17 -25.63
C PRO A 85 4.47 -9.15 -25.15
N VAL A 86 4.23 -9.27 -23.84
CA VAL A 86 2.91 -8.95 -23.29
C VAL A 86 2.64 -7.54 -23.77
N ALA A 87 1.79 -7.42 -24.79
CA ALA A 87 1.93 -6.42 -25.83
C ALA A 87 2.17 -5.03 -25.23
N ALA A 88 3.14 -4.32 -25.81
CA ALA A 88 3.25 -2.88 -25.73
C ALA A 88 1.97 -2.26 -26.31
N ALA A 89 0.91 -2.20 -25.51
CA ALA A 89 -0.15 -1.23 -25.65
C ALA A 89 0.38 0.09 -25.09
N SER A 90 1.35 0.68 -25.78
CA SER A 90 1.76 2.06 -25.58
C SER A 90 0.75 3.00 -26.26
N VAL A 91 -0.46 3.00 -25.71
CA VAL A 91 -1.41 4.12 -25.54
C VAL A 91 -2.28 3.67 -24.36
N GLY A 92 -1.95 4.15 -23.15
CA GLY A 92 -2.73 3.90 -21.94
C GLY A 92 -2.78 2.42 -21.50
N ARG A 93 -1.73 1.94 -20.82
CA ARG A 93 -1.83 0.69 -20.05
C ARG A 93 -2.99 0.89 -19.07
N PRO A 94 -3.98 -0.02 -18.93
CA PRO A 94 -5.03 0.13 -17.93
C PRO A 94 -4.49 0.30 -16.50
N GLY A 95 -3.28 -0.24 -16.25
CA GLY A 95 -2.51 0.02 -15.03
C GLY A 95 -1.98 1.45 -14.93
N ASP A 96 -1.49 2.04 -16.02
CA ASP A 96 -1.00 3.42 -16.06
C ASP A 96 -2.16 4.41 -15.97
N GLU A 97 -3.28 4.15 -16.64
CA GLU A 97 -4.50 4.98 -16.52
C GLU A 97 -5.13 4.87 -15.13
N ARG A 98 -5.11 3.68 -14.52
CA ARG A 98 -5.58 3.51 -13.14
C ARG A 98 -4.63 4.18 -12.16
N TRP A 99 -3.32 4.03 -12.35
CA TRP A 99 -2.30 4.73 -11.58
C TRP A 99 -2.50 6.24 -11.67
N HIS A 100 -2.57 6.80 -12.88
CA HIS A 100 -2.76 8.23 -13.09
C HIS A 100 -4.08 8.73 -12.49
N ARG A 101 -5.17 7.94 -12.56
CA ARG A 101 -6.42 8.30 -11.87
C ARG A 101 -6.30 8.27 -10.35
N THR A 102 -5.66 7.24 -9.79
CA THR A 102 -5.40 7.14 -8.35
C THR A 102 -4.50 8.28 -7.87
N GLU A 103 -3.43 8.56 -8.61
CA GLU A 103 -2.51 9.66 -8.34
C GLU A 103 -3.21 11.00 -8.42
N ALA A 104 -3.95 11.29 -9.50
CA ALA A 104 -4.66 12.55 -9.66
C ALA A 104 -5.70 12.77 -8.56
N LEU A 105 -6.47 11.73 -8.22
CA LEU A 105 -7.47 11.79 -7.14
C LEU A 105 -6.83 12.11 -5.78
N LEU A 106 -5.77 11.38 -5.41
CA LEU A 106 -5.13 11.56 -4.10
C LEU A 106 -4.37 12.88 -4.03
N ARG A 107 -3.65 13.27 -5.10
CA ARG A 107 -2.98 14.57 -5.16
C ARG A 107 -3.97 15.73 -5.11
N ALA A 108 -5.11 15.63 -5.81
CA ALA A 108 -6.14 16.68 -5.76
C ALA A 108 -6.72 16.83 -4.34
N ALA A 109 -6.98 15.72 -3.64
CA ALA A 109 -7.45 15.77 -2.26
C ALA A 109 -6.39 16.41 -1.33
N LEU A 110 -5.12 16.02 -1.45
CA LEU A 110 -4.02 16.59 -0.67
C LEU A 110 -3.74 18.06 -1.00
N ALA A 111 -3.91 18.48 -2.26
CA ALA A 111 -3.70 19.85 -2.70
C ALA A 111 -4.63 20.84 -2.00
N ASN A 112 -5.87 20.42 -1.68
CA ASN A 112 -6.82 21.23 -0.90
C ASN A 112 -6.31 21.58 0.50
N HIS A 113 -5.31 20.86 1.00
CA HIS A 113 -4.67 21.08 2.29
C HIS A 113 -3.20 21.49 2.18
N GLY A 114 -2.70 21.79 0.97
CA GLY A 114 -1.31 22.17 0.74
C GLY A 114 -0.30 21.03 0.90
N LEU A 115 -0.74 19.77 0.89
CA LEU A 115 0.12 18.61 1.14
C LEU A 115 0.61 17.91 -0.14
N ALA A 116 0.16 18.31 -1.33
CA ALA A 116 0.34 17.53 -2.56
C ALA A 116 1.80 17.30 -3.00
N ASP A 117 2.70 18.20 -2.61
CA ASP A 117 4.11 18.19 -3.00
C ASP A 117 5.06 17.72 -1.88
N GLU A 118 4.49 17.22 -0.78
CA GLU A 118 5.27 16.68 0.32
C GLU A 118 6.05 15.41 -0.09
N HIS A 119 7.26 15.27 0.45
CA HIS A 119 8.22 14.23 0.05
C HIS A 119 7.70 12.79 0.25
N TRP A 120 6.78 12.58 1.19
CA TRP A 120 6.16 11.29 1.50
C TRP A 120 4.97 10.95 0.60
N VAL A 121 4.44 11.88 -0.19
CA VAL A 121 3.21 11.69 -0.98
C VAL A 121 3.41 10.70 -2.11
N ALA A 122 4.45 10.86 -2.92
CA ALA A 122 4.73 9.94 -4.02
C ALA A 122 4.90 8.47 -3.54
N PRO A 123 5.73 8.16 -2.52
CA PRO A 123 5.83 6.79 -2.02
C PRO A 123 4.54 6.30 -1.33
N TRP A 124 3.74 7.20 -0.75
CA TRP A 124 2.43 6.83 -0.19
C TRP A 124 1.43 6.43 -1.27
N ILE A 125 1.28 7.23 -2.33
CA ILE A 125 0.41 6.94 -3.47
C ILE A 125 0.85 5.62 -4.14
N ASP A 126 2.16 5.41 -4.31
CA ASP A 126 2.73 4.15 -4.81
C ASP A 126 2.32 2.97 -3.93
N GLY A 127 2.40 3.14 -2.61
CA GLY A 127 1.96 2.13 -1.65
C GLY A 127 0.46 1.86 -1.67
N VAL A 128 -0.38 2.89 -1.82
CA VAL A 128 -1.85 2.74 -1.95
C VAL A 128 -2.20 2.00 -3.23
N TYR A 129 -1.54 2.30 -4.34
CA TYR A 129 -1.79 1.62 -5.60
C TYR A 129 -1.29 0.17 -5.62
N ARG A 130 -0.05 -0.07 -5.18
CA ARG A 130 0.61 -1.39 -5.26
C ARG A 130 0.16 -2.35 -4.17
N TYR A 131 -0.16 -1.84 -2.98
CA TYR A 131 -0.41 -2.66 -1.79
C TYR A 131 -1.76 -2.37 -1.13
N GLY A 132 -2.48 -1.34 -1.56
CA GLY A 132 -3.81 -1.04 -1.08
C GLY A 132 -4.79 -2.15 -1.47
N LYS A 133 -5.58 -2.61 -0.51
CA LYS A 133 -6.75 -3.45 -0.77
C LYS A 133 -7.97 -2.63 -1.20
N LEU A 134 -7.80 -1.33 -1.40
CA LEU A 134 -8.86 -0.39 -1.75
C LEU A 134 -9.24 -0.57 -3.21
N LEU A 135 -10.52 -0.86 -3.46
CA LEU A 135 -11.07 -0.78 -4.79
C LEU A 135 -11.20 0.71 -5.17
N PRO A 136 -11.19 1.06 -6.48
CA PRO A 136 -11.32 2.46 -6.91
C PRO A 136 -12.52 3.24 -6.30
N PRO A 137 -13.72 2.65 -6.12
CA PRO A 137 -14.84 3.31 -5.45
C PRO A 137 -14.52 3.67 -4.00
N ASP A 138 -13.91 2.74 -3.25
CA ASP A 138 -13.54 2.96 -1.85
C ASP A 138 -12.47 4.06 -1.75
N LEU A 139 -11.53 4.10 -2.69
CA LEU A 139 -10.50 5.13 -2.74
C LEU A 139 -11.09 6.53 -2.93
N ALA A 140 -12.10 6.67 -3.80
CA ALA A 140 -12.80 7.95 -4.01
C ALA A 140 -13.50 8.43 -2.75
N VAL A 141 -14.10 7.52 -1.98
CA VAL A 141 -14.73 7.82 -0.67
C VAL A 141 -13.68 8.23 0.37
N LEU A 142 -12.49 7.63 0.35
CA LEU A 142 -11.47 7.83 1.37
C LEU A 142 -10.49 8.97 1.09
N ALA A 143 -10.37 9.45 -0.15
CA ALA A 143 -9.36 10.45 -0.52
C ALA A 143 -9.48 11.75 0.28
N ALA A 144 -10.68 12.35 0.34
CA ALA A 144 -10.91 13.58 1.08
C ALA A 144 -10.77 13.40 2.60
N PRO A 145 -11.38 12.38 3.24
CA PRO A 145 -11.16 12.11 4.66
C PRO A 145 -9.68 11.87 5.02
N ALA A 146 -8.92 11.17 4.15
CA ALA A 146 -7.50 10.94 4.37
C ALA A 146 -6.70 12.25 4.37
N ALA A 147 -6.94 13.10 3.37
CA ALA A 147 -6.29 14.40 3.28
C ALA A 147 -6.65 15.31 4.47
N ALA A 148 -7.92 15.34 4.88
CA ALA A 148 -8.39 16.12 6.03
C ALA A 148 -7.73 15.68 7.34
N VAL A 149 -7.62 14.37 7.59
CA VAL A 149 -6.91 13.86 8.76
C VAL A 149 -5.43 14.20 8.68
N LEU A 150 -4.76 13.93 7.56
CA LEU A 150 -3.32 14.20 7.38
C LEU A 150 -2.96 15.67 7.58
N ALA A 151 -3.84 16.59 7.17
CA ALA A 151 -3.65 18.03 7.36
C ALA A 151 -3.65 18.48 8.82
N LEU A 152 -4.24 17.68 9.72
CA LEU A 152 -4.28 17.95 11.15
C LEU A 152 -3.15 17.26 11.92
N LEU A 153 -2.43 16.34 11.27
CA LEU A 153 -1.30 15.66 11.88
C LEU A 153 -0.04 16.49 11.76
N HIS A 154 0.83 16.33 12.76
CA HIS A 154 2.20 16.79 12.67
C HIS A 154 3.02 15.80 11.84
N LEU A 155 3.30 16.16 10.59
CA LEU A 155 3.98 15.30 9.60
C LEU A 155 5.42 15.71 9.30
N ASP A 156 5.89 16.85 9.83
CA ASP A 156 7.28 17.30 9.65
C ASP A 156 8.11 16.99 10.91
N PRO A 157 9.02 16.00 10.87
CA PRO A 157 9.82 15.65 12.04
C PRO A 157 10.83 16.74 12.47
N SER A 158 11.02 17.77 11.65
CA SER A 158 11.99 18.85 11.88
C SER A 158 11.46 19.98 12.77
N THR A 159 10.15 20.01 13.02
CA THR A 159 9.49 21.05 13.79
C THR A 159 8.80 20.47 15.03
N PRO A 160 8.59 21.24 16.10
CA PRO A 160 7.77 20.79 17.22
C PRO A 160 6.28 20.80 16.84
N PRO A 161 5.46 19.86 17.33
CA PRO A 161 4.03 19.83 17.03
C PRO A 161 3.36 21.10 17.59
N PRO A 162 2.63 21.87 16.76
CA PRO A 162 2.11 23.17 17.17
C PRO A 162 0.97 23.05 18.20
N ARG A 163 0.18 21.98 18.14
CA ARG A 163 -0.89 21.70 19.10
C ARG A 163 -1.24 20.21 19.09
N PRO A 164 -1.37 19.56 20.26
CA PRO A 164 -1.87 18.19 20.31
C PRO A 164 -3.36 18.12 19.95
N ILE A 165 -3.75 17.13 19.17
CA ILE A 165 -5.14 16.82 18.80
C ILE A 165 -5.54 15.45 19.36
N SER A 166 -6.75 15.32 19.88
CA SER A 166 -7.21 14.04 20.41
C SER A 166 -7.71 13.09 19.32
N ARG A 167 -7.62 11.78 19.57
CA ARG A 167 -8.22 10.77 18.67
C ARG A 167 -9.73 10.93 18.52
N SER A 168 -10.42 11.39 19.56
CA SER A 168 -11.84 11.70 19.51
C SER A 168 -12.13 12.89 18.61
N GLU A 169 -11.29 13.93 18.62
CA GLU A 169 -11.43 15.08 17.71
C GLU A 169 -11.24 14.65 16.24
N LEU A 170 -10.24 13.79 15.95
CA LEU A 170 -10.06 13.23 14.61
C LEU A 170 -11.25 12.35 14.17
N ALA A 171 -11.81 11.55 15.08
CA ALA A 171 -12.96 10.71 14.78
C ALA A 171 -14.26 11.51 14.59
N ALA A 172 -14.35 12.71 15.18
CA ALA A 172 -15.51 13.60 15.10
C ALA A 172 -15.51 14.51 13.85
N LEU A 173 -14.44 14.49 13.04
CA LEU A 173 -14.41 15.22 11.77
C LEU A 173 -15.58 14.77 10.89
N PRO A 174 -16.34 15.70 10.26
CA PRO A 174 -17.48 15.34 9.42
C PRO A 174 -17.13 14.31 8.33
N GLU A 175 -15.96 14.45 7.73
CA GLU A 175 -15.43 13.56 6.69
C GLU A 175 -15.18 12.14 7.21
N VAL A 176 -14.83 12.00 8.49
CA VAL A 176 -14.55 10.70 9.14
C VAL A 176 -15.82 10.11 9.74
N ALA A 177 -16.64 10.93 10.39
CA ALA A 177 -17.88 10.51 11.04
C ALA A 177 -18.92 9.99 10.05
N ALA A 178 -18.91 10.48 8.81
CA ALA A 178 -19.78 10.02 7.73
C ALA A 178 -19.43 8.61 7.19
N LEU A 179 -18.26 8.07 7.55
CA LEU A 179 -17.79 6.78 7.07
C LEU A 179 -18.33 5.62 7.94
N ASP A 180 -18.69 4.53 7.26
CA ASP A 180 -18.97 3.27 7.95
C ASP A 180 -17.71 2.71 8.64
N GLU A 181 -17.89 1.71 9.52
CA GLU A 181 -16.80 1.13 10.29
C GLU A 181 -15.69 0.51 9.40
N PRO A 182 -16.00 -0.27 8.35
CA PRO A 182 -14.97 -0.77 7.42
C PRO A 182 -14.15 0.34 6.75
N ALA A 183 -14.80 1.41 6.27
CA ALA A 183 -14.11 2.55 5.66
C ALA A 183 -13.25 3.30 6.67
N ARG A 184 -13.72 3.49 7.92
CA ARG A 184 -12.91 4.11 8.99
C ARG A 184 -11.66 3.28 9.32
N GLN A 185 -11.74 1.95 9.33
CA GLN A 185 -10.57 1.09 9.53
C GLN A 185 -9.58 1.18 8.37
N ALA A 186 -10.09 1.24 7.14
CA ALA A 186 -9.25 1.41 5.95
C ALA A 186 -8.56 2.78 5.95
N LEU A 187 -9.30 3.85 6.25
CA LEU A 187 -8.78 5.21 6.45
C LEU A 187 -7.64 5.20 7.47
N HIS A 188 -7.87 4.64 8.65
CA HIS A 188 -6.89 4.59 9.73
C HIS A 188 -5.57 3.95 9.29
N ARG A 189 -5.64 2.86 8.53
CA ARG A 189 -4.45 2.16 8.01
C ARG A 189 -3.69 3.02 7.00
N GLU A 190 -4.37 3.67 6.06
CA GLU A 190 -3.69 4.47 5.03
C GLU A 190 -3.11 5.77 5.61
N VAL A 191 -3.78 6.40 6.57
CA VAL A 191 -3.26 7.57 7.30
C VAL A 191 -2.00 7.20 8.08
N LEU A 192 -2.00 6.09 8.83
CA LEU A 192 -0.81 5.63 9.54
C LEU A 192 0.35 5.29 8.60
N ARG A 193 0.07 4.80 7.39
CA ARG A 193 1.12 4.56 6.38
C ARG A 193 1.72 5.88 5.90
N ALA A 194 0.91 6.88 5.58
CA ALA A 194 1.39 8.21 5.19
C ALA A 194 2.21 8.85 6.31
N ALA A 195 1.71 8.81 7.55
CA ALA A 195 2.41 9.33 8.72
C ALA A 195 3.77 8.66 8.93
N ALA A 196 3.86 7.33 8.83
CA ALA A 196 5.12 6.63 8.95
C ALA A 196 6.13 7.08 7.89
N LEU A 197 5.69 7.25 6.63
CA LEU A 197 6.54 7.74 5.54
C LEU A 197 7.02 9.18 5.79
N ALA A 198 6.15 10.05 6.26
CA ALA A 198 6.47 11.45 6.57
C ALA A 198 7.54 11.59 7.66
N HIS A 199 7.52 10.69 8.65
CA HIS A 199 8.52 10.62 9.72
C HIS A 199 9.74 9.75 9.38
N GLY A 200 9.80 9.14 8.19
CA GLY A 200 10.87 8.20 7.82
C GLY A 200 10.90 6.92 8.67
N LEU A 201 9.77 6.52 9.24
CA LEU A 201 9.62 5.38 10.14
C LEU A 201 9.09 4.14 9.41
N PRO A 202 9.37 2.92 9.92
CA PRO A 202 8.76 1.70 9.40
C PRO A 202 7.24 1.70 9.63
N HIS A 203 6.50 0.99 8.76
CA HIS A 203 5.06 0.82 8.94
C HIS A 203 4.76 0.08 10.26
N PRO A 204 3.86 0.60 11.12
CA PRO A 204 3.61 0.02 12.42
C PRO A 204 3.05 -1.41 12.31
N GLN A 205 3.62 -2.35 13.06
CA GLN A 205 3.24 -3.77 13.05
C GLN A 205 2.44 -4.16 14.30
N SER A 206 2.50 -3.35 15.37
CA SER A 206 1.85 -3.61 16.65
C SER A 206 0.89 -2.48 17.07
N THR A 207 0.06 -2.72 18.09
CA THR A 207 -0.75 -1.65 18.71
C THR A 207 0.13 -0.59 19.35
N THR A 208 1.23 -0.99 19.99
CA THR A 208 2.19 -0.06 20.60
C THR A 208 2.84 0.84 19.55
N ASP A 209 3.26 0.28 18.41
CA ASP A 209 3.86 1.05 17.31
C ASP A 209 2.88 2.09 16.78
N ARG A 210 1.59 1.72 16.65
CA ARG A 210 0.54 2.63 16.21
C ARG A 210 0.34 3.77 17.19
N LEU A 211 0.32 3.48 18.49
CA LEU A 211 0.17 4.52 19.53
C LEU A 211 1.37 5.47 19.53
N HIS A 212 2.59 4.93 19.44
CA HIS A 212 3.80 5.75 19.34
C HIS A 212 3.77 6.65 18.11
N LEU A 213 3.39 6.11 16.94
CA LEU A 213 3.28 6.91 15.73
C LEU A 213 2.22 8.01 15.85
N TRP A 214 1.09 7.72 16.48
CA TRP A 214 0.08 8.75 16.78
C TRP A 214 0.64 9.87 17.65
N THR A 215 1.38 9.52 18.70
CA THR A 215 2.03 10.51 19.57
C THR A 215 3.04 11.36 18.80
N HIS A 216 3.85 10.75 17.92
CA HIS A 216 4.75 11.49 17.02
C HIS A 216 4.00 12.43 16.08
N CYS A 217 2.79 12.07 15.67
CA CYS A 217 1.93 12.92 14.86
C CYS A 217 1.19 14.01 15.65
N GLY A 218 1.50 14.19 16.94
CA GLY A 218 0.82 15.14 17.81
C GLY A 218 -0.58 14.68 18.25
N VAL A 219 -0.87 13.38 18.17
CA VAL A 219 -2.18 12.84 18.54
C VAL A 219 -2.17 12.24 19.95
N THR A 220 -3.15 12.63 20.76
CA THR A 220 -3.32 12.18 22.15
C THR A 220 -4.56 11.30 22.33
N ASP A 221 -4.52 10.40 23.32
CA ASP A 221 -5.69 9.62 23.74
C ASP A 221 -6.62 10.42 24.67
N GLN A 222 -6.15 11.52 25.24
CA GLN A 222 -6.96 12.41 26.08
C GLN A 222 -7.64 13.47 25.22
N PRO A 223 -8.94 13.78 25.45
CA PRO A 223 -9.58 14.92 24.81
C PRO A 223 -8.82 16.21 25.18
N SER A 224 -8.68 17.14 24.23
CA SER A 224 -8.08 18.45 24.49
C SER A 224 -8.68 19.05 25.77
N PRO A 225 -7.87 19.54 26.74
CA PRO A 225 -8.41 20.18 27.91
C PRO A 225 -9.19 21.42 27.44
N VAL A 226 -10.52 21.33 27.50
CA VAL A 226 -11.40 22.48 27.30
C VAL A 226 -10.96 23.50 28.34
N THR A 227 -10.29 24.57 27.92
CA THR A 227 -9.96 25.66 28.83
C THR A 227 -11.30 26.22 29.29
N PRO A 228 -11.70 26.09 30.57
CA PRO A 228 -12.93 26.71 31.01
C PRO A 228 -12.73 28.21 30.84
N SER A 229 -13.55 28.81 29.97
CA SER A 229 -13.56 30.24 29.76
C SER A 229 -13.86 30.90 31.10
N ALA A 230 -12.85 31.52 31.70
CA ALA A 230 -12.99 32.31 32.91
C ALA A 230 -13.75 33.59 32.53
N SER A 231 -15.08 33.53 32.59
CA SER A 231 -15.95 34.70 32.50
C SER A 231 -17.25 34.43 33.23
N ALA A 232 -17.27 34.76 34.53
CA ALA A 232 -18.33 35.55 35.16
C ALA A 232 -18.02 35.70 36.66
N SER A 233 -17.16 36.66 36.98
CA SER A 233 -17.25 37.37 38.26
C SER A 233 -17.30 38.85 37.94
N ARG A 234 -18.52 39.40 37.83
CA ARG A 234 -18.79 40.82 38.05
C ARG A 234 -20.19 40.98 38.65
N HIS A 235 -20.15 41.51 39.87
CA HIS A 235 -21.12 42.30 40.63
C HIS A 235 -22.44 41.65 41.06
#